data_AF-A0A9X8H2Q8-F1
#
_entry.id   AF-A0A9X8H2Q8-F1
#
_cell.length_a   1.000
_cell.length_b   1.000
_cell.length_c   1.000
_cell.angle_alpha   90.00
_cell.angle_beta   90.00
_cell.angle_gamma   90.00
#
_symmetry.space_group_name_H-M   'P 1'
#
loop_
_entity.id
_entity.type
_entity.pdbx_description
1 polymer ?
#
loop_
_entity_poly.entity_id
_entity_poly.type
_entity_poly.pdbx_seq_one_letter_code
_entity_poly.pdbx_strand_id
1 'polypeptide(L)'
;MVYGHPNGVNCVKGEIHNVLSVMRVNARWATAARFKREVPTHTQSALLRRFKDLHVSLEGVIDLSDVDTLNVLEPFVHVVESEKTSGFITGAAISSLNKFLLYGLIPPDGLRATEAINRIALCVSRCRFEETHRDVDEMVLMKLLELLEFCLRCEAGPLISGDNVWNMGDDLTVDVVLPYGIPVLEQLLLFLSDLIKPKGKEDTIIFGLSLINLVLETAGTGLGAHPSLVSVLQGDLSKYLLQNSETSELQVLSLTLRVVFNLFNSIKDHLKVQLEIFFTSVHMRIMDSPTCSDEQKELALESLLEFCREPALMLDLLLAVLESISRRCPLHLANASKVDVTGSDLAALVDPSPNSFAGALPSDNGDANSTIPPNDSLAWLHTAR
;
A
#
# COMPACT_ATOMS: atom_id res chain seq x y z
N MET A 1 -12.75 29.95 -2.04
CA MET A 1 -13.26 29.80 -0.67
C MET A 1 -12.13 30.19 0.27
N VAL A 2 -12.45 30.76 1.44
CA VAL A 2 -11.52 31.49 2.31
C VAL A 2 -10.50 30.53 2.92
N TYR A 3 -9.31 30.40 2.33
CA TYR A 3 -8.20 29.67 2.93
C TYR A 3 -7.44 30.61 3.86
N GLY A 4 -7.85 30.60 5.11
CA GLY A 4 -7.14 31.24 6.20
C GLY A 4 -7.76 30.68 7.45
N HIS A 5 -7.22 29.55 7.94
CA HIS A 5 -7.66 29.00 9.22
C HIS A 5 -7.34 30.09 10.25
N PRO A 6 -8.32 30.80 10.85
CA PRO A 6 -8.08 32.07 11.58
C PRO A 6 -7.19 31.93 12.82
N ASN A 7 -6.81 30.68 13.12
CA ASN A 7 -5.98 30.26 14.24
C ASN A 7 -4.88 29.25 13.84
N GLY A 8 -4.53 29.12 12.55
CA GLY A 8 -3.54 28.13 12.08
C GLY A 8 -2.19 28.27 12.79
N VAL A 9 -1.68 29.49 12.91
CA VAL A 9 -0.44 29.81 13.66
C VAL A 9 -0.54 29.40 15.12
N ASN A 10 -1.68 29.67 15.78
CA ASN A 10 -1.91 29.28 17.18
C ASN A 10 -1.99 27.76 17.36
N CYS A 11 -2.58 27.05 16.40
CA CYS A 11 -2.61 25.60 16.39
C CYS A 11 -1.19 25.01 16.30
N VAL A 12 -0.38 25.48 15.35
CA VAL A 12 1.01 25.04 15.21
C VAL A 12 1.81 25.33 16.48
N LYS A 13 1.70 26.55 17.05
CA LYS A 13 2.34 26.90 18.33
C LYS A 13 1.90 25.99 19.48
N GLY A 14 0.61 25.66 19.54
CA GLY A 14 0.06 24.71 20.51
C GLY A 14 0.69 23.33 20.41
N GLU A 15 0.81 22.78 19.19
CA GLU A 15 1.42 21.48 18.98
C GLU A 15 2.95 21.48 19.22
N ILE A 16 3.66 22.59 18.90
CA ILE A 16 5.06 22.78 19.30
C ILE A 16 5.19 22.64 20.82
N HIS A 17 4.33 23.33 21.59
CA HIS A 17 4.36 23.26 23.05
C HIS A 17 3.98 21.88 23.57
N ASN A 18 3.04 21.20 22.94
CA ASN A 18 2.64 19.83 23.30
C ASN A 18 3.83 18.87 23.19
N VAL A 19 4.48 18.79 22.02
CA VAL A 19 5.64 17.91 21.79
C VAL A 19 6.79 18.29 22.73
N LEU A 20 7.11 19.58 22.85
CA LEU A 20 8.17 20.04 23.77
C LEU A 20 7.88 19.69 25.23
N SER A 21 6.62 19.68 25.66
CA SER A 21 6.24 19.30 27.02
C SER A 21 6.49 17.82 27.27
N VAL A 22 6.09 16.95 26.33
CA VAL A 22 6.35 15.51 26.41
C VAL A 22 7.86 15.21 26.39
N MET A 23 8.63 15.90 25.54
CA MET A 23 10.08 15.78 25.52
C MET A 23 10.70 16.14 26.87
N ARG A 24 10.27 17.25 27.51
CA ARG A 24 10.84 17.71 28.80
C ARG A 24 10.61 16.76 29.97
N VAL A 25 9.57 15.93 29.93
CA VAL A 25 9.34 14.91 30.97
C VAL A 25 10.37 13.79 30.89
N ASN A 26 10.94 13.55 29.70
CA ASN A 26 11.96 12.54 29.51
C ASN A 26 13.34 13.08 29.92
N ALA A 27 13.98 12.41 30.89
CA ALA A 27 15.25 12.81 31.49
C ALA A 27 16.39 13.04 30.46
N ARG A 28 16.36 12.34 29.31
CA ARG A 28 17.32 12.50 28.21
C ARG A 28 17.25 13.91 27.58
N TRP A 29 16.10 14.56 27.66
CA TRP A 29 15.82 15.86 27.05
C TRP A 29 15.61 16.97 28.10
N ALA A 30 15.44 16.58 29.37
CA ALA A 30 15.40 17.47 30.51
C ALA A 30 16.82 17.91 30.91
N THR A 31 17.15 19.20 30.74
CA THR A 31 18.41 19.73 31.27
C THR A 31 18.18 20.32 32.66
N ALA A 32 18.64 19.63 33.72
CA ALA A 32 18.54 20.11 35.11
C ALA A 32 19.22 21.48 35.34
N ALA A 33 20.17 21.86 34.49
CA ALA A 33 20.86 23.15 34.54
C ALA A 33 19.97 24.36 34.13
N ARG A 34 18.82 24.16 33.46
CA ARG A 34 17.93 25.26 33.02
C ARG A 34 17.34 26.07 34.18
N PHE A 35 17.17 25.47 35.35
CA PHE A 35 16.66 26.15 36.54
C PHE A 35 17.73 26.98 37.26
N LYS A 36 19.01 26.88 36.82
CA LYS A 36 20.14 27.56 37.45
C LYS A 36 20.92 28.48 36.50
N ARG A 37 20.84 28.26 35.17
CA ARG A 37 21.56 29.05 34.16
C ARG A 37 20.94 28.88 32.76
N GLU A 38 21.06 29.91 31.92
CA GLU A 38 20.78 29.79 30.47
C GLU A 38 21.65 28.69 29.85
N VAL A 39 21.00 27.71 29.21
CA VAL A 39 21.68 26.56 28.60
C VAL A 39 22.13 26.95 27.19
N PRO A 40 23.45 27.00 26.92
CA PRO A 40 23.96 27.41 25.61
C PRO A 40 23.36 26.58 24.46
N THR A 41 23.03 27.24 23.35
CA THR A 41 22.35 26.64 22.19
C THR A 41 23.06 25.39 21.63
N HIS A 42 24.38 25.28 21.80
CA HIS A 42 25.19 24.13 21.37
C HIS A 42 25.04 22.88 22.23
N THR A 43 24.56 23.02 23.48
CA THR A 43 24.32 21.88 24.40
C THR A 43 22.90 21.31 24.31
N GLN A 44 22.03 21.95 23.54
CA GLN A 44 20.66 21.48 23.30
C GLN A 44 20.62 20.50 22.13
N SER A 45 19.76 19.48 22.23
CA SER A 45 19.56 18.54 21.13
C SER A 45 19.06 19.24 19.87
N ALA A 46 19.44 18.72 18.70
CA ALA A 46 19.06 19.28 17.41
C ALA A 46 17.52 19.40 17.25
N LEU A 47 16.77 18.41 17.75
CA LEU A 47 15.30 18.43 17.71
C LEU A 47 14.71 19.59 18.52
N LEU A 48 15.21 19.85 19.73
CA LEU A 48 14.75 20.97 20.55
C LEU A 48 15.05 22.33 19.91
N ARG A 49 16.18 22.43 19.20
CA ARG A 49 16.55 23.65 18.46
C ARG A 49 15.58 23.90 17.31
N ARG A 50 15.30 22.87 16.49
CA ARG A 50 14.34 22.96 15.37
C ARG A 50 12.96 23.46 15.80
N PHE A 51 12.43 22.99 16.93
CA PHE A 51 11.16 23.51 17.46
C PHE A 51 11.23 24.96 17.94
N LYS A 52 12.36 25.39 18.50
CA LYS A 52 12.55 26.79 18.89
C LYS A 52 12.67 27.69 17.68
N ASP A 53 13.44 27.27 16.68
CA ASP A 53 13.63 28.00 15.44
C ASP A 53 12.28 28.18 14.72
N LEU A 54 11.45 27.12 14.66
CA LEU A 54 10.09 27.21 14.13
C LEU A 54 9.19 28.10 15.00
N HIS A 55 9.29 28.05 16.33
CA HIS A 55 8.49 28.92 17.18
C HIS A 55 8.79 30.41 16.94
N VAL A 56 10.09 30.74 16.82
CA VAL A 56 10.57 32.10 16.53
C VAL A 56 10.16 32.53 15.12
N SER A 57 10.23 31.65 14.12
CA SER A 57 9.81 32.01 12.76
C SER A 57 8.31 32.30 12.64
N LEU A 58 7.50 31.84 13.60
CA LEU A 58 6.07 32.12 13.69
C LEU A 58 5.75 33.34 14.58
N GLU A 59 6.74 34.03 15.14
CA GLU A 59 6.52 35.28 15.88
C GLU A 59 6.15 36.41 14.91
N GLY A 60 5.04 37.10 15.18
CA GLY A 60 4.54 38.18 14.32
C GLY A 60 3.82 37.73 13.04
N VAL A 61 3.77 36.43 12.75
CA VAL A 61 2.99 35.87 11.63
C VAL A 61 1.49 35.88 11.95
N ILE A 62 0.69 36.44 11.05
CA ILE A 62 -0.77 36.55 11.18
C ILE A 62 -1.47 35.46 10.39
N ASP A 63 -1.04 35.23 9.14
CA ASP A 63 -1.56 34.19 8.26
C ASP A 63 -0.52 33.07 8.08
N LEU A 64 -0.96 31.83 8.25
CA LEU A 64 -0.08 30.66 8.07
C LEU A 64 0.27 30.45 6.59
N SER A 65 -0.57 30.95 5.67
CA SER A 65 -0.37 30.84 4.22
C SER A 65 0.92 31.52 3.74
N ASP A 66 1.42 32.51 4.48
CA ASP A 66 2.68 33.21 4.20
C ASP A 66 3.93 32.40 4.60
N VAL A 67 3.74 31.25 5.27
CA VAL A 67 4.83 30.41 5.77
C VAL A 67 4.98 29.17 4.89
N ASP A 68 6.24 28.83 4.57
CA ASP A 68 6.58 27.60 3.88
C ASP A 68 6.03 26.39 4.65
N THR A 69 5.13 25.63 4.00
CA THR A 69 4.41 24.52 4.61
C THR A 69 5.36 23.41 5.05
N LEU A 70 6.44 23.15 4.31
CA LEU A 70 7.43 22.14 4.68
C LEU A 70 8.18 22.53 5.96
N ASN A 71 8.53 23.80 6.12
CA ASN A 71 9.25 24.29 7.30
C ASN A 71 8.44 24.12 8.59
N VAL A 72 7.10 24.22 8.50
CA VAL A 72 6.20 23.96 9.64
C VAL A 72 6.25 22.49 10.06
N LEU A 73 6.40 21.57 9.11
CA LEU A 73 6.32 20.13 9.35
C LEU A 73 7.65 19.50 9.75
N GLU A 74 8.78 20.02 9.26
CA GLU A 74 10.11 19.42 9.45
C GLU A 74 10.44 19.06 10.90
N PRO A 75 10.21 19.94 11.91
CA PRO A 75 10.55 19.60 13.29
C PRO A 75 9.78 18.39 13.82
N PHE A 76 8.52 18.23 13.43
CA PHE A 76 7.67 17.10 13.82
C PHE A 76 8.10 15.83 13.10
N VAL A 77 8.33 15.91 11.80
CA VAL A 77 8.80 14.79 10.98
C VAL A 77 10.15 14.25 11.51
N HIS A 78 11.09 15.13 11.86
CA HIS A 78 12.36 14.72 12.43
C HIS A 78 12.26 14.05 13.81
N VAL A 79 11.21 14.32 14.57
CA VAL A 79 10.92 13.57 15.80
C VAL A 79 10.48 12.15 15.47
N VAL A 80 9.62 11.98 14.46
CA VAL A 80 9.10 10.67 14.05
C VAL A 80 10.17 9.76 13.44
N GLU A 81 11.14 10.32 12.73
CA GLU A 81 12.26 9.58 12.12
C GLU A 81 13.46 9.33 13.06
N SER A 82 13.38 9.78 14.31
CA SER A 82 14.52 9.74 15.24
C SER A 82 14.48 8.53 16.16
N GLU A 83 15.42 7.60 16.01
CA GLU A 83 15.63 6.47 16.94
C GLU A 83 15.86 6.87 18.40
N LYS A 84 16.17 8.15 18.68
CA LYS A 84 16.41 8.65 20.04
C LYS A 84 15.14 9.03 20.80
N THR A 85 13.99 9.08 20.15
CA THR A 85 12.71 9.48 20.77
C THR A 85 11.99 8.24 21.27
N SER A 86 11.30 8.37 22.40
CA SER A 86 10.46 7.28 22.93
C SER A 86 9.10 7.27 22.23
N GLY A 87 8.38 6.14 22.31
CA GLY A 87 7.04 6.02 21.75
C GLY A 87 6.06 7.14 22.17
N PHE A 88 6.14 7.63 23.41
CA PHE A 88 5.35 8.79 23.85
C PHE A 88 5.67 10.08 23.09
N ILE A 89 6.95 10.35 22.84
CA ILE A 89 7.39 11.56 22.12
C ILE A 89 7.03 11.43 20.63
N THR A 90 7.33 10.29 20.04
CA THR A 90 7.00 9.98 18.64
C THR A 90 5.48 10.05 18.41
N GLY A 91 4.69 9.43 19.29
CA GLY A 91 3.23 9.47 19.23
C GLY A 91 2.64 10.87 19.39
N ALA A 92 3.29 11.78 20.13
CA ALA A 92 2.86 13.17 20.23
C ALA A 92 3.13 13.94 18.92
N ALA A 93 4.26 13.68 18.27
CA ALA A 93 4.59 14.28 16.97
C ALA A 93 3.66 13.78 15.86
N ILE A 94 3.39 12.47 15.81
CA ILE A 94 2.43 11.88 14.86
C ILE A 94 1.04 12.50 15.06
N SER A 95 0.56 12.59 16.30
CA SER A 95 -0.73 13.23 16.58
C SER A 95 -0.77 14.71 16.18
N SER A 96 0.35 15.42 16.20
CA SER A 96 0.44 16.79 15.70
C SER A 96 0.28 16.84 14.17
N LEU A 97 0.97 15.93 13.46
CA LEU A 97 0.86 15.80 12.00
C LEU A 97 -0.58 15.41 11.57
N ASN A 98 -1.24 14.49 12.30
CA ASN A 98 -2.64 14.14 12.06
C ASN A 98 -3.56 15.36 12.16
N LYS A 99 -3.38 16.19 13.18
CA LYS A 99 -4.15 17.44 13.34
C LYS A 99 -3.89 18.42 12.20
N PHE A 100 -2.65 18.54 11.74
CA PHE A 100 -2.32 19.44 10.64
C PHE A 100 -3.01 19.03 9.33
N LEU A 101 -3.08 17.73 9.04
CA LEU A 101 -3.83 17.21 7.90
C LEU A 101 -5.35 17.39 8.09
N LEU A 102 -5.86 17.03 9.27
CA LEU A 102 -7.29 17.11 9.59
C LEU A 102 -7.83 18.54 9.56
N TYR A 103 -7.03 19.52 10.00
CA TYR A 103 -7.42 20.93 10.02
C TYR A 103 -7.14 21.65 8.69
N GLY A 104 -6.62 20.95 7.67
CA GLY A 104 -6.30 21.55 6.38
C GLY A 104 -5.17 22.58 6.45
N LEU A 105 -4.17 22.38 7.33
CA LEU A 105 -3.01 23.27 7.42
C LEU A 105 -1.97 23.04 6.32
N ILE A 106 -2.22 22.08 5.43
CA ILE A 106 -1.44 21.80 4.22
C ILE A 106 -2.38 22.05 3.03
N PRO A 107 -2.64 23.32 2.69
CA PRO A 107 -3.48 23.65 1.55
C PRO A 107 -2.75 23.24 0.25
N PRO A 108 -3.44 22.70 -0.77
CA PRO A 108 -2.80 22.23 -2.01
C PRO A 108 -2.03 23.32 -2.78
N ASP A 109 -2.46 24.57 -2.64
CA ASP A 109 -1.86 25.78 -3.22
C ASP A 109 -0.81 26.44 -2.30
N GLY A 110 -0.54 25.85 -1.13
CA GLY A 110 0.46 26.32 -0.18
C GLY A 110 1.89 26.26 -0.73
N LEU A 111 2.76 27.14 -0.23
CA LEU A 111 4.17 27.15 -0.59
C LEU A 111 4.82 25.81 -0.24
N ARG A 112 5.27 25.09 -1.27
CA ARG A 112 5.88 23.76 -1.19
C ARG A 112 4.96 22.70 -0.57
N ALA A 113 3.65 22.80 -0.81
CA ALA A 113 2.66 21.83 -0.37
C ALA A 113 2.93 20.40 -0.91
N THR A 114 3.45 20.28 -2.14
CA THR A 114 3.81 18.99 -2.75
C THR A 114 4.93 18.31 -1.97
N GLU A 115 6.01 19.04 -1.68
CA GLU A 115 7.12 18.53 -0.87
C GLU A 115 6.68 18.24 0.57
N ALA A 116 5.82 19.09 1.14
CA ALA A 116 5.26 18.92 2.47
C ALA A 116 4.49 17.60 2.62
N ILE A 117 3.51 17.33 1.75
CA ILE A 117 2.70 16.11 1.86
C ILE A 117 3.53 14.85 1.56
N ASN A 118 4.40 14.90 0.55
CA ASN A 118 5.30 13.78 0.25
C ASN A 118 6.31 13.54 1.38
N ARG A 119 6.73 14.59 2.09
CA ARG A 119 7.60 14.47 3.26
C ARG A 119 6.91 13.75 4.41
N ILE A 120 5.62 14.01 4.65
CA ILE A 120 4.83 13.28 5.65
C ILE A 120 4.65 11.84 5.21
N ALA A 121 4.26 11.60 3.96
CA ALA A 121 4.03 10.26 3.45
C ALA A 121 5.30 9.40 3.56
N LEU A 122 6.46 9.95 3.17
CA LEU A 122 7.77 9.32 3.32
C LEU A 122 8.17 9.12 4.79
N CYS A 123 7.75 10.00 5.69
CA CYS A 123 8.02 9.87 7.13
C CYS A 123 7.35 8.62 7.71
N VAL A 124 6.21 8.19 7.17
CA VAL A 124 5.50 6.99 7.63
C VAL A 124 6.38 5.75 7.52
N SER A 125 6.97 5.52 6.34
CA SER A 125 7.85 4.37 6.10
C SER A 125 9.22 4.49 6.77
N ARG A 126 9.61 5.70 7.20
CA ARG A 126 10.87 5.98 7.90
C ARG A 126 10.73 6.14 9.41
N CYS A 127 9.53 5.93 9.94
CA CYS A 127 9.27 6.05 11.38
C CYS A 127 10.18 5.15 12.18
N ARG A 128 10.85 5.73 13.18
CA ARG A 128 11.82 5.04 14.04
C ARG A 128 11.71 5.61 15.44
N PHE A 129 11.69 4.75 16.44
CA PHE A 129 11.69 5.18 17.84
C PHE A 129 12.25 4.07 18.74
N GLU A 130 12.62 4.45 19.96
CA GLU A 130 13.09 3.52 20.99
C GLU A 130 11.90 2.67 21.46
N GLU A 131 11.90 1.40 21.07
CA GLU A 131 10.96 0.40 21.57
C GLU A 131 11.11 0.30 23.09
N THR A 132 9.99 0.44 23.80
CA THR A 132 10.03 0.51 25.27
C THR A 132 8.99 -0.40 25.87
N HIS A 133 7.73 -0.13 25.58
CA HIS A 133 6.59 -0.86 26.10
C HIS A 133 5.68 -1.20 24.95
N ARG A 134 5.40 -2.49 24.81
CA ARG A 134 4.59 -3.04 23.74
C ARG A 134 3.29 -2.24 23.51
N ASP A 135 2.53 -1.93 24.56
CA ASP A 135 1.26 -1.19 24.43
C ASP A 135 1.44 0.23 23.86
N VAL A 136 2.55 0.89 24.20
CA VAL A 136 2.88 2.23 23.70
C VAL A 136 3.30 2.15 22.24
N ASP A 137 4.13 1.16 21.91
CA ASP A 137 4.65 0.94 20.56
C ASP A 137 3.49 0.60 19.60
N GLU A 138 2.51 -0.16 20.08
CA GLU A 138 1.24 -0.46 19.38
C GLU A 138 0.39 0.80 19.16
N MET A 139 0.22 1.64 20.18
CA MET A 139 -0.50 2.91 20.04
C MET A 139 0.19 3.83 19.02
N VAL A 140 1.53 3.85 19.00
CA VAL A 140 2.30 4.64 18.02
C VAL A 140 2.08 4.12 16.61
N LEU A 141 2.08 2.79 16.43
CA LEU A 141 1.77 2.19 15.14
C LEU A 141 0.36 2.59 14.67
N MET A 142 -0.67 2.48 15.52
CA MET A 142 -2.04 2.88 15.14
C MET A 142 -2.10 4.35 14.72
N LYS A 143 -1.46 5.26 15.47
CA LYS A 143 -1.38 6.68 15.09
C LYS A 143 -0.65 6.91 13.77
N LEU A 144 0.39 6.12 13.50
CA LEU A 144 1.16 6.18 12.26
C LEU A 144 0.33 5.73 11.06
N LEU A 145 -0.50 4.70 11.26
CA LEU A 145 -1.44 4.22 10.27
C LEU A 145 -2.55 5.24 9.98
N GLU A 146 -3.12 5.86 11.03
CA GLU A 146 -4.03 7.01 10.90
C GLU A 146 -3.38 8.18 10.14
N LEU A 147 -2.08 8.44 10.35
CA LEU A 147 -1.36 9.49 9.62
C LEU A 147 -1.32 9.21 8.12
N LEU A 148 -1.02 7.97 7.75
CA LEU A 148 -1.03 7.56 6.35
C LEU A 148 -2.44 7.67 5.74
N GLU A 149 -3.46 7.28 6.49
CA GLU A 149 -4.86 7.43 6.08
C GLU A 149 -5.22 8.90 5.79
N PHE A 150 -4.89 9.81 6.71
CA PHE A 150 -5.14 11.23 6.52
C PHE A 150 -4.32 11.82 5.37
N CYS A 151 -3.11 11.34 5.12
CA CYS A 151 -2.30 11.77 3.97
C CYS A 151 -2.99 11.45 2.65
N LEU A 152 -3.62 10.27 2.55
CA LEU A 152 -4.31 9.83 1.34
C LEU A 152 -5.68 10.51 1.14
N ARG A 153 -6.33 10.96 2.22
CA ARG A 153 -7.68 11.55 2.19
C ARG A 153 -7.72 13.08 2.22
N CYS A 154 -6.63 13.75 2.58
CA CYS A 154 -6.61 15.21 2.67
C CYS A 154 -6.63 15.87 1.28
N GLU A 155 -6.92 17.18 1.23
CA GLU A 155 -6.97 17.95 -0.03
C GLU A 155 -5.64 17.92 -0.80
N ALA A 156 -4.51 17.83 -0.08
CA ALA A 156 -3.18 17.74 -0.68
C ALA A 156 -2.78 16.30 -1.11
N GLY A 157 -3.59 15.29 -0.80
CA GLY A 157 -3.34 13.88 -1.12
C GLY A 157 -3.02 13.61 -2.61
N PRO A 158 -3.72 14.23 -3.58
CA PRO A 158 -3.38 14.08 -5.01
C PRO A 158 -1.96 14.52 -5.38
N LEU A 159 -1.31 15.38 -4.58
CA LEU A 159 0.07 15.81 -4.82
C LEU A 159 1.10 14.70 -4.48
N ILE A 160 0.71 13.62 -3.82
CA ILE A 160 1.59 12.47 -3.54
C ILE A 160 1.90 11.72 -4.84
N SER A 161 0.87 11.49 -5.66
CA SER A 161 1.02 10.78 -6.93
C SER A 161 1.62 11.64 -8.03
N GLY A 162 1.62 12.97 -7.88
CA GLY A 162 2.25 13.87 -8.85
C GLY A 162 1.38 14.13 -10.07
N ASP A 163 0.05 14.19 -9.91
CA ASP A 163 -0.87 14.52 -11.01
C ASP A 163 -0.54 15.84 -11.74
N ASN A 164 0.13 16.73 -11.04
CA ASN A 164 0.54 18.04 -11.54
C ASN A 164 1.95 18.04 -12.17
N VAL A 165 2.64 16.89 -12.16
CA VAL A 165 3.91 16.63 -12.86
C VAL A 165 3.70 15.84 -14.14
N TRP A 166 2.58 15.11 -14.28
CA TRP A 166 2.27 14.33 -15.50
C TRP A 166 2.13 15.18 -16.77
N ASN A 167 1.82 16.48 -16.65
CA ASN A 167 1.65 17.40 -17.78
C ASN A 167 2.84 18.35 -18.01
N MET A 168 3.88 18.28 -17.19
CA MET A 168 5.12 19.05 -17.39
C MET A 168 6.18 18.22 -18.15
N GLY A 169 5.72 17.27 -18.96
CA GLY A 169 6.55 16.25 -19.61
C GLY A 169 6.81 16.44 -21.10
N ASP A 170 6.49 17.61 -21.69
CA ASP A 170 6.76 17.85 -23.13
C ASP A 170 7.70 19.04 -23.42
N ASP A 171 8.12 19.81 -22.41
CA ASP A 171 9.04 20.93 -22.64
C ASP A 171 9.93 21.15 -21.41
N LEU A 172 11.06 20.44 -21.36
CA LEU A 172 12.37 20.87 -20.84
C LEU A 172 13.23 19.63 -20.53
N THR A 173 14.27 19.44 -21.34
CA THR A 173 15.30 18.41 -21.25
C THR A 173 16.27 18.63 -20.08
N VAL A 174 15.82 18.43 -18.85
CA VAL A 174 16.70 18.28 -17.69
C VAL A 174 16.13 17.18 -16.80
N ASP A 175 16.92 16.13 -16.56
CA ASP A 175 16.67 15.10 -15.54
C ASP A 175 16.61 15.74 -14.13
N VAL A 176 15.51 16.42 -13.81
CA VAL A 176 15.21 16.83 -12.45
C VAL A 176 14.65 15.59 -11.76
N VAL A 177 15.53 14.82 -11.13
CA VAL A 177 15.10 13.80 -10.15
C VAL A 177 14.43 14.55 -9.00
N LEU A 178 13.11 14.70 -9.09
CA LEU A 178 12.32 15.20 -7.97
C LEU A 178 12.49 14.20 -6.81
N PRO A 179 12.85 14.65 -5.60
CA PRO A 179 13.05 13.75 -4.45
C PRO A 179 11.74 13.10 -3.96
N TYR A 180 10.61 13.44 -4.57
CA TYR A 180 9.24 13.07 -4.20
C TYR A 180 8.47 12.60 -5.45
N GLY A 181 7.46 11.73 -5.26
CA GLY A 181 6.71 11.07 -6.36
C GLY A 181 6.81 9.55 -6.31
N ILE A 182 7.05 8.89 -7.45
CA ILE A 182 7.03 7.41 -7.57
C ILE A 182 7.89 6.67 -6.55
N PRO A 183 9.13 7.09 -6.21
CA PRO A 183 9.92 6.39 -5.19
C PRO A 183 9.28 6.41 -3.79
N VAL A 184 8.51 7.45 -3.46
CA VAL A 184 7.78 7.54 -2.20
C VAL A 184 6.59 6.58 -2.22
N LEU A 185 5.84 6.54 -3.33
CA LEU A 185 4.75 5.59 -3.52
C LEU A 185 5.21 4.14 -3.46
N GLU A 186 6.36 3.82 -4.06
CA GLU A 186 6.96 2.49 -3.99
C GLU A 186 7.29 2.11 -2.55
N GLN A 187 7.93 3.01 -1.79
CA GLN A 187 8.23 2.78 -0.37
C GLN A 187 6.97 2.64 0.48
N LEU A 188 5.91 3.40 0.17
CA LEU A 188 4.63 3.28 0.85
C LEU A 188 3.95 1.95 0.54
N LEU A 189 3.91 1.52 -0.73
CA LEU A 189 3.33 0.22 -1.10
C LEU A 189 4.10 -0.95 -0.48
N LEU A 190 5.42 -0.88 -0.41
CA LEU A 190 6.24 -1.87 0.29
C LEU A 190 5.90 -1.91 1.78
N PHE A 191 5.85 -0.75 2.44
CA PHE A 191 5.45 -0.65 3.84
C PHE A 191 4.04 -1.21 4.08
N LEU A 192 3.07 -0.85 3.24
CA LEU A 192 1.70 -1.35 3.31
C LEU A 192 1.61 -2.86 3.09
N SER A 193 2.41 -3.40 2.17
CA SER A 193 2.50 -4.84 1.93
C SER A 193 3.03 -5.56 3.17
N ASP A 194 4.03 -5.00 3.84
CA ASP A 194 4.56 -5.58 5.08
C ASP A 194 3.55 -5.57 6.24
N LEU A 195 2.63 -4.59 6.29
CA LEU A 195 1.57 -4.55 7.31
C LEU A 195 0.56 -5.70 7.18
N ILE A 196 0.29 -6.14 5.96
CA ILE A 196 -0.66 -7.24 5.69
C ILE A 196 0.01 -8.61 5.71
N LYS A 197 1.28 -8.69 6.13
CA LYS A 197 1.99 -9.96 6.23
C LYS A 197 1.21 -10.95 7.12
N PRO A 198 0.97 -12.19 6.65
CA PRO A 198 0.20 -13.16 7.41
C PRO A 198 0.82 -13.48 8.75
N LYS A 199 -0.01 -13.82 9.74
CA LYS A 199 0.36 -14.03 11.15
C LYS A 199 0.74 -12.73 11.88
N GLY A 200 0.55 -11.57 11.25
CA GLY A 200 0.47 -10.29 11.94
C GLY A 200 -0.76 -10.20 12.85
N LYS A 201 -0.92 -9.05 13.50
CA LYS A 201 -2.13 -8.78 14.28
C LYS A 201 -3.29 -8.45 13.36
N GLU A 202 -4.47 -8.93 13.73
CA GLU A 202 -5.68 -8.75 12.95
C GLU A 202 -5.99 -7.27 12.68
N ASP A 203 -5.99 -6.41 13.70
CA ASP A 203 -6.25 -4.97 13.54
C ASP A 203 -5.27 -4.30 12.56
N THR A 204 -3.99 -4.68 12.62
CA THR A 204 -2.96 -4.15 11.72
C THR A 204 -3.17 -4.63 10.29
N ILE A 205 -3.55 -5.90 10.10
CA ILE A 205 -3.87 -6.46 8.78
C ILE A 205 -5.12 -5.79 8.21
N ILE A 206 -6.19 -5.64 8.99
CA ILE A 206 -7.43 -4.98 8.59
C ILE A 206 -7.15 -3.54 8.15
N PHE A 207 -6.36 -2.81 8.93
CA PHE A 207 -6.01 -1.43 8.60
C PHE A 207 -5.13 -1.36 7.34
N GLY A 208 -4.12 -2.23 7.24
CA GLY A 208 -3.25 -2.34 6.07
C GLY A 208 -4.02 -2.64 4.79
N LEU A 209 -4.93 -3.62 4.82
CA LEU A 209 -5.81 -3.96 3.70
C LEU A 209 -6.72 -2.78 3.32
N SER A 210 -7.26 -2.06 4.31
CA SER A 210 -8.11 -0.89 4.08
C SER A 210 -7.34 0.26 3.40
N LEU A 211 -6.09 0.49 3.81
CA LEU A 211 -5.22 1.48 3.17
C LEU A 211 -4.80 1.08 1.76
N ILE A 212 -4.44 -0.19 1.55
CA ILE A 212 -4.12 -0.69 0.20
C ILE A 212 -5.34 -0.54 -0.71
N ASN A 213 -6.53 -0.88 -0.21
CA ASN A 213 -7.77 -0.69 -0.94
C ASN A 213 -7.99 0.77 -1.34
N LEU A 214 -7.76 1.71 -0.41
CA LEU A 214 -7.86 3.14 -0.67
C LEU A 214 -6.85 3.59 -1.76
N VAL A 215 -5.60 3.11 -1.70
CA VAL A 215 -4.58 3.42 -2.70
C VAL A 215 -4.99 2.90 -4.09
N LEU A 216 -5.50 1.67 -4.17
CA LEU A 216 -5.97 1.09 -5.45
C LEU A 216 -7.18 1.84 -6.01
N GLU A 217 -8.16 2.18 -5.17
CA GLU A 217 -9.35 2.95 -5.59
C GLU A 217 -9.01 4.36 -6.06
N THR A 218 -8.01 5.00 -5.44
CA THR A 218 -7.61 6.38 -5.77
C THR A 218 -6.66 6.46 -6.96
N ALA A 219 -5.67 5.57 -7.05
CA ALA A 219 -4.67 5.60 -8.12
C ALA A 219 -5.16 4.95 -9.42
N GLY A 220 -6.10 3.99 -9.33
CA GLY A 220 -6.69 3.30 -10.47
C GLY A 220 -5.65 2.76 -11.45
N THR A 221 -5.89 2.95 -12.75
CA THR A 221 -5.00 2.45 -13.81
C THR A 221 -3.66 3.18 -13.90
N GLY A 222 -3.48 4.30 -13.20
CA GLY A 222 -2.22 5.04 -13.15
C GLY A 222 -1.07 4.22 -12.54
N LEU A 223 -1.36 3.25 -11.68
CA LEU A 223 -0.35 2.35 -11.09
C LEU A 223 0.36 1.50 -12.14
N GLY A 224 -0.33 1.13 -13.22
CA GLY A 224 0.23 0.28 -14.29
C GLY A 224 1.30 0.99 -15.12
N ALA A 225 1.35 2.32 -15.09
CA ALA A 225 2.33 3.09 -15.86
C ALA A 225 3.77 2.95 -15.33
N HIS A 226 3.95 2.47 -14.09
CA HIS A 226 5.25 2.46 -13.42
C HIS A 226 5.71 1.05 -13.06
N PRO A 227 6.76 0.53 -13.71
CA PRO A 227 7.25 -0.83 -13.49
C PRO A 227 7.65 -1.13 -12.04
N SER A 228 8.16 -0.16 -11.29
CA SER A 228 8.54 -0.37 -9.88
C SER A 228 7.33 -0.61 -8.99
N LEU A 229 6.24 0.12 -9.18
CA LEU A 229 4.98 -0.10 -8.47
C LEU A 229 4.37 -1.46 -8.87
N VAL A 230 4.35 -1.76 -10.17
CA VAL A 230 3.86 -3.05 -10.68
C VAL A 230 4.64 -4.22 -10.06
N SER A 231 5.96 -4.11 -9.91
CA SER A 231 6.79 -5.14 -9.28
C SER A 231 6.36 -5.44 -7.83
N VAL A 232 6.03 -4.41 -7.05
CA VAL A 232 5.56 -4.58 -5.66
C VAL A 232 4.18 -5.26 -5.64
N LEU A 233 3.28 -4.82 -6.52
CA LEU A 233 1.92 -5.35 -6.63
C LEU A 233 1.89 -6.82 -7.09
N GLN A 234 2.76 -7.20 -8.03
CA GLN A 234 2.91 -8.57 -8.54
C GLN A 234 3.57 -9.53 -7.54
N GLY A 235 4.51 -9.02 -6.73
CA GLY A 235 5.32 -9.80 -5.81
C GLY A 235 4.68 -9.99 -4.45
N ASP A 236 5.20 -9.29 -3.45
CA ASP A 236 4.86 -9.49 -2.04
C ASP A 236 3.39 -9.18 -1.73
N LEU A 237 2.79 -8.15 -2.36
CA LEU A 237 1.38 -7.84 -2.11
C LEU A 237 0.47 -9.01 -2.52
N SER A 238 0.58 -9.47 -3.77
CA SER A 238 -0.21 -10.60 -4.28
C SER A 238 0.00 -11.88 -3.46
N LYS A 239 1.25 -12.13 -3.05
CA LYS A 239 1.59 -13.26 -2.16
C LYS A 239 0.87 -13.18 -0.82
N TYR A 240 0.93 -12.02 -0.15
CA TYR A 240 0.32 -11.84 1.17
C TYR A 240 -1.21 -11.84 1.09
N LEU A 241 -1.81 -11.30 0.01
CA LEU A 241 -3.26 -11.42 -0.24
C LEU A 241 -3.70 -12.87 -0.41
N LEU A 242 -2.93 -13.69 -1.16
CA LEU A 242 -3.24 -15.11 -1.28
C LEU A 242 -3.20 -15.81 0.08
N GLN A 243 -2.20 -15.51 0.90
CA GLN A 243 -2.07 -16.11 2.23
C GLN A 243 -3.17 -15.63 3.22
N ASN A 244 -3.57 -14.35 3.16
CA ASN A 244 -4.66 -13.83 3.98
C ASN A 244 -6.03 -14.38 3.56
N SER A 245 -6.18 -14.87 2.33
CA SER A 245 -7.41 -15.55 1.87
C SER A 245 -7.69 -16.88 2.60
N GLU A 246 -6.70 -17.44 3.29
CA GLU A 246 -6.81 -18.68 4.06
C GLU A 246 -7.28 -18.46 5.50
N THR A 247 -7.63 -17.21 5.85
CA THR A 247 -8.11 -16.84 7.19
C THR A 247 -9.50 -17.40 7.51
N SER A 248 -9.75 -17.68 8.79
CA SER A 248 -11.11 -17.94 9.31
C SER A 248 -11.92 -16.67 9.54
N GLU A 249 -11.24 -15.52 9.70
CA GLU A 249 -11.88 -14.26 10.05
C GLU A 249 -12.55 -13.60 8.84
N LEU A 250 -13.88 -13.47 8.90
CA LEU A 250 -14.70 -13.00 7.77
C LEU A 250 -14.33 -11.57 7.35
N GLN A 251 -13.98 -10.69 8.29
CA GLN A 251 -13.61 -9.30 7.98
C GLN A 251 -12.30 -9.22 7.18
N VAL A 252 -11.29 -10.00 7.58
CA VAL A 252 -10.01 -10.07 6.85
C VAL A 252 -10.23 -10.68 5.46
N LEU A 253 -11.04 -11.74 5.36
CA LEU A 253 -11.37 -12.36 4.07
C LEU A 253 -12.09 -11.38 3.13
N SER A 254 -13.14 -10.70 3.62
CA SER A 254 -13.92 -9.73 2.85
C SER A 254 -13.03 -8.59 2.32
N LEU A 255 -12.21 -7.99 3.18
CA LEU A 255 -11.27 -6.94 2.78
C LEU A 255 -10.21 -7.46 1.81
N THR A 256 -9.70 -8.68 2.01
CA THR A 256 -8.75 -9.31 1.10
C THR A 256 -9.36 -9.46 -0.29
N LEU A 257 -10.56 -10.03 -0.41
CA LEU A 257 -11.23 -10.20 -1.70
C LEU A 257 -11.51 -8.86 -2.40
N ARG A 258 -11.88 -7.82 -1.64
CA ARG A 258 -12.07 -6.47 -2.17
C ARG A 258 -10.77 -5.86 -2.69
N VAL A 259 -9.67 -5.99 -1.96
CA VAL A 259 -8.34 -5.56 -2.41
C VAL A 259 -7.93 -6.33 -3.68
N VAL A 260 -8.16 -7.64 -3.72
CA VAL A 260 -7.89 -8.47 -4.91
C VAL A 260 -8.67 -7.95 -6.12
N PHE A 261 -9.98 -7.70 -5.98
CA PHE A 261 -10.80 -7.14 -7.05
C PHE A 261 -10.25 -5.80 -7.56
N ASN A 262 -10.01 -4.85 -6.65
CA ASN A 262 -9.50 -3.52 -7.01
C ASN A 262 -8.09 -3.56 -7.60
N LEU A 263 -7.26 -4.51 -7.18
CA LEU A 263 -5.92 -4.74 -7.71
C LEU A 263 -6.00 -5.17 -9.19
N PHE A 264 -6.84 -6.15 -9.50
CA PHE A 264 -7.05 -6.59 -10.88
C PHE A 264 -7.72 -5.51 -11.73
N ASN A 265 -8.70 -4.79 -11.18
CA ASN A 265 -9.33 -3.69 -11.91
C ASN A 265 -8.32 -2.58 -12.28
N SER A 266 -7.34 -2.34 -11.41
CA SER A 266 -6.33 -1.29 -11.60
C SER A 266 -5.22 -1.69 -12.59
N ILE A 267 -4.68 -2.91 -12.52
CA ILE A 267 -3.48 -3.31 -13.29
C ILE A 267 -3.60 -4.67 -13.98
N LYS A 268 -4.80 -5.04 -14.46
CA LYS A 268 -5.10 -6.33 -15.13
C LYS A 268 -4.07 -6.78 -16.16
N ASP A 269 -3.57 -5.86 -16.98
CA ASP A 269 -2.64 -6.19 -18.08
C ASP A 269 -1.31 -6.78 -17.58
N HIS A 270 -0.99 -6.54 -16.30
CA HIS A 270 0.20 -7.04 -15.64
C HIS A 270 -0.06 -8.26 -14.74
N LEU A 271 -1.31 -8.68 -14.53
CA LEU A 271 -1.66 -9.67 -13.50
C LEU A 271 -2.30 -10.96 -14.03
N LYS A 272 -2.18 -11.28 -15.32
CA LYS A 272 -2.85 -12.47 -15.92
C LYS A 272 -2.54 -13.79 -15.20
N VAL A 273 -1.28 -14.01 -14.83
CA VAL A 273 -0.86 -15.23 -14.11
C VAL A 273 -1.41 -15.25 -12.68
N GLN A 274 -1.38 -14.11 -11.99
CA GLN A 274 -1.94 -13.96 -10.66
C GLN A 274 -3.46 -14.19 -10.69
N LEU A 275 -4.17 -13.73 -11.72
CA LEU A 275 -5.62 -13.90 -11.85
C LEU A 275 -6.01 -15.37 -11.86
N GLU A 276 -5.30 -16.19 -12.65
CA GLU A 276 -5.51 -17.63 -12.65
C GLU A 276 -5.33 -18.22 -11.26
N ILE A 277 -4.21 -17.90 -10.59
CA ILE A 277 -3.90 -18.44 -9.26
C ILE A 277 -4.92 -17.97 -8.23
N PHE A 278 -5.33 -16.71 -8.23
CA PHE A 278 -6.37 -16.24 -7.32
C PHE A 278 -7.70 -16.95 -7.58
N PHE A 279 -8.09 -17.13 -8.83
CA PHE A 279 -9.32 -17.85 -9.15
C PHE A 279 -9.29 -19.32 -8.70
N THR A 280 -8.23 -20.05 -9.04
CA THR A 280 -8.13 -21.48 -8.68
C THR A 280 -7.85 -21.69 -7.22
N SER A 281 -6.91 -20.93 -6.69
CA SER A 281 -6.38 -21.14 -5.35
C SER A 281 -7.26 -20.43 -4.33
N VAL A 282 -7.93 -19.30 -4.60
CA VAL A 282 -8.85 -18.69 -3.62
C VAL A 282 -10.29 -19.11 -3.85
N HIS A 283 -10.92 -18.67 -4.95
CA HIS A 283 -12.37 -18.82 -5.14
C HIS A 283 -12.79 -20.28 -5.26
N MET A 284 -12.18 -21.06 -6.16
CA MET A 284 -12.51 -22.48 -6.32
C MET A 284 -12.21 -23.28 -5.05
N ARG A 285 -11.08 -23.03 -4.39
CA ARG A 285 -10.72 -23.68 -3.12
C ARG A 285 -11.78 -23.45 -2.04
N ILE A 286 -12.26 -22.22 -1.88
CA ILE A 286 -13.29 -21.88 -0.87
C ILE A 286 -14.63 -22.54 -1.22
N MET A 287 -15.03 -22.54 -2.49
CA MET A 287 -16.29 -23.13 -2.94
C MET A 287 -16.30 -24.67 -2.80
N ASP A 288 -15.21 -25.33 -3.18
CA ASP A 288 -15.10 -26.80 -3.20
C ASP A 288 -14.78 -27.37 -1.81
N SER A 289 -14.23 -26.56 -0.89
CA SER A 289 -13.83 -27.04 0.42
C SER A 289 -15.04 -27.36 1.31
N PRO A 290 -15.12 -28.59 1.87
CA PRO A 290 -16.18 -28.95 2.81
C PRO A 290 -15.96 -28.32 4.19
N THR A 291 -14.78 -27.76 4.48
CA THR A 291 -14.46 -27.14 5.79
C THR A 291 -14.76 -25.65 5.85
N CYS A 292 -15.02 -25.01 4.71
CA CYS A 292 -15.36 -23.58 4.66
C CYS A 292 -16.81 -23.35 5.08
N SER A 293 -17.04 -22.28 5.85
CA SER A 293 -18.39 -21.91 6.29
C SER A 293 -19.24 -21.38 5.13
N ASP A 294 -20.56 -21.37 5.29
CA ASP A 294 -21.46 -20.87 4.26
C ASP A 294 -21.24 -19.37 4.01
N GLU A 295 -20.91 -18.59 5.05
CA GLU A 295 -20.56 -17.18 4.93
C GLU A 295 -19.28 -16.94 4.11
N GLN A 296 -18.27 -17.81 4.25
CA GLN A 296 -17.05 -17.71 3.44
C GLN A 296 -17.33 -18.01 1.96
N LYS A 297 -18.22 -18.97 1.69
CA LYS A 297 -18.66 -19.31 0.33
C LYS A 297 -19.47 -18.18 -0.30
N GLU A 298 -20.34 -17.55 0.48
CA GLU A 298 -21.11 -16.37 0.05
C GLU A 298 -20.17 -15.22 -0.35
N LEU A 299 -19.21 -14.86 0.51
CA LEU A 299 -18.21 -13.82 0.20
C LEU A 299 -17.40 -14.12 -1.07
N ALA A 300 -16.99 -15.38 -1.27
CA ALA A 300 -16.27 -15.77 -2.47
C ALA A 300 -17.16 -15.65 -3.73
N LEU A 301 -18.43 -16.05 -3.65
CA LEU A 301 -19.39 -15.93 -4.76
C LEU A 301 -19.71 -14.47 -5.09
N GLU A 302 -19.90 -13.62 -4.07
CA GLU A 302 -20.09 -12.17 -4.26
C GLU A 302 -18.89 -11.56 -4.99
N SER A 303 -17.67 -11.88 -4.54
CA SER A 303 -16.45 -11.43 -5.21
C SER A 303 -16.38 -11.89 -6.68
N LEU A 304 -16.69 -13.16 -6.98
CA LEU A 304 -16.74 -13.64 -8.38
C LEU A 304 -17.79 -12.89 -9.21
N LEU A 305 -18.93 -12.59 -8.60
CA LEU A 305 -19.99 -11.85 -9.27
C LEU A 305 -19.56 -10.41 -9.58
N GLU A 306 -18.74 -9.79 -8.73
CA GLU A 306 -18.09 -8.50 -9.03
C GLU A 306 -17.14 -8.60 -10.22
N PHE A 307 -16.28 -9.63 -10.29
CA PHE A 307 -15.43 -9.88 -11.46
C PHE A 307 -16.26 -10.06 -12.75
N CYS A 308 -17.38 -10.76 -12.67
CA CYS A 308 -18.30 -10.94 -13.79
C CYS A 308 -19.06 -9.67 -14.18
N ARG A 309 -19.15 -8.65 -13.33
CA ARG A 309 -19.80 -7.39 -13.70
C ARG A 309 -18.89 -6.49 -14.54
N GLU A 310 -17.58 -6.71 -14.48
CA GLU A 310 -16.59 -5.94 -15.23
C GLU A 310 -16.23 -6.65 -16.55
N PRO A 311 -16.62 -6.15 -17.74
CA PRO A 311 -16.51 -6.89 -18.99
C PRO A 311 -15.09 -7.30 -19.37
N ALA A 312 -14.09 -6.46 -19.06
CA ALA A 312 -12.71 -6.76 -19.35
C ALA A 312 -12.17 -7.88 -18.46
N LEU A 313 -12.50 -7.85 -17.17
CA LEU A 313 -12.08 -8.90 -16.22
C LEU A 313 -12.83 -10.21 -16.46
N MET A 314 -14.11 -10.16 -16.86
CA MET A 314 -14.87 -11.36 -17.20
C MET A 314 -14.20 -12.16 -18.32
N LEU A 315 -13.69 -11.48 -19.38
CA LEU A 315 -13.01 -12.17 -20.48
C LEU A 315 -11.72 -12.83 -20.00
N ASP A 316 -10.90 -12.11 -19.23
CA ASP A 316 -9.66 -12.66 -18.67
C ASP A 316 -9.94 -13.81 -17.68
N LEU A 317 -11.03 -13.73 -16.90
CA LEU A 317 -11.48 -14.80 -16.00
C LEU A 317 -11.91 -16.03 -16.79
N LEU A 318 -12.69 -15.87 -17.87
CA LEU A 318 -13.11 -16.97 -18.73
C LEU A 318 -11.90 -17.66 -19.36
N LEU A 319 -10.91 -16.89 -19.82
CA LEU A 319 -9.65 -17.44 -20.33
C LEU A 319 -8.89 -18.19 -19.24
N ALA A 320 -8.77 -17.64 -18.03
CA ALA A 320 -8.13 -18.31 -16.90
C ALA A 320 -8.83 -19.62 -16.53
N VAL A 321 -10.17 -19.65 -16.55
CA VAL A 321 -10.98 -20.86 -16.35
C VAL A 321 -10.67 -21.89 -17.44
N LEU A 322 -10.70 -21.50 -18.72
CA LEU A 322 -10.42 -22.39 -19.84
C LEU A 322 -9.00 -22.94 -19.80
N GLU A 323 -8.00 -22.14 -19.45
CA GLU A 323 -6.63 -22.61 -19.28
C GLU A 323 -6.49 -23.57 -18.09
N SER A 324 -7.13 -23.27 -16.95
CA SER A 324 -7.18 -24.17 -15.80
C SER A 324 -7.83 -25.52 -16.15
N ILE A 325 -8.94 -25.49 -16.90
CA ILE A 325 -9.59 -26.71 -17.42
C ILE A 325 -8.66 -27.45 -18.38
N SER A 326 -8.04 -26.74 -19.33
CA SER A 326 -7.10 -27.35 -20.29
C SER A 326 -5.88 -27.98 -19.61
N ARG A 327 -5.44 -27.45 -18.46
CA ARG A 327 -4.36 -28.04 -17.65
C ARG A 327 -4.82 -29.28 -16.87
N ARG A 328 -6.02 -29.24 -16.27
CA ARG A 328 -6.59 -30.38 -15.51
C ARG A 328 -7.07 -31.51 -16.40
N CYS A 329 -7.48 -31.19 -17.62
CA CYS A 329 -7.84 -32.12 -18.67
C CYS A 329 -6.79 -32.05 -19.77
N PRO A 330 -5.66 -32.79 -19.66
CA PRO A 330 -4.82 -33.02 -20.81
C PRO A 330 -5.61 -33.86 -21.81
N LEU A 331 -6.42 -33.20 -22.65
CA LEU A 331 -6.92 -33.79 -23.86
C LEU A 331 -5.69 -34.32 -24.59
N HIS A 332 -5.70 -35.61 -24.88
CA HIS A 332 -4.75 -36.32 -25.73
C HIS A 332 -4.76 -35.68 -27.13
N LEU A 333 -4.15 -34.51 -27.29
CA LEU A 333 -3.99 -33.79 -28.55
C LEU A 333 -2.71 -34.22 -29.27
N ALA A 334 -2.31 -35.49 -29.12
CA ALA A 334 -1.22 -36.08 -29.88
C ALA A 334 -1.62 -36.51 -31.30
N ASN A 335 -2.91 -36.47 -31.67
CA ASN A 335 -3.38 -36.89 -33.00
C ASN A 335 -4.33 -35.89 -33.70
N ALA A 336 -4.32 -34.61 -33.34
CA ALA A 336 -5.11 -33.59 -34.03
C ALA A 336 -4.37 -32.98 -35.23
N SER A 337 -3.92 -33.81 -36.17
CA SER A 337 -3.72 -33.32 -37.54
C SER A 337 -5.10 -33.28 -38.21
N LYS A 338 -5.65 -32.07 -38.35
CA LYS A 338 -7.01 -31.70 -38.81
C LYS A 338 -8.07 -31.66 -37.71
N VAL A 339 -8.23 -30.49 -37.10
CA VAL A 339 -9.55 -30.04 -36.66
C VAL A 339 -9.85 -28.77 -37.44
N ASP A 340 -10.78 -28.90 -38.38
CA ASP A 340 -11.32 -27.80 -39.18
C ASP A 340 -12.37 -27.08 -38.33
N VAL A 341 -12.27 -25.75 -38.26
CA VAL A 341 -13.08 -24.93 -37.37
C VAL A 341 -14.43 -24.65 -38.04
N THR A 342 -15.35 -25.61 -37.99
CA THR A 342 -16.76 -25.37 -38.35
C THR A 342 -17.70 -26.11 -37.42
N GLY A 343 -18.14 -25.46 -36.34
CA GLY A 343 -19.50 -25.47 -35.78
C GLY A 343 -20.30 -26.76 -35.53
N SER A 344 -19.80 -27.97 -35.77
CA SER A 344 -20.59 -29.22 -35.70
C SER A 344 -20.38 -30.05 -34.43
N ASP A 345 -19.28 -29.85 -33.70
CA ASP A 345 -18.89 -30.77 -32.61
C ASP A 345 -19.55 -30.47 -31.24
N LEU A 346 -20.30 -29.37 -31.12
CA LEU A 346 -21.08 -29.09 -29.91
C LEU A 346 -22.28 -30.04 -29.72
N ALA A 347 -22.68 -30.80 -30.75
CA ALA A 347 -23.81 -31.73 -30.68
C ALA A 347 -23.45 -33.09 -30.06
N ALA A 348 -22.17 -33.40 -29.83
CA ALA A 348 -21.72 -34.70 -29.34
C ALA A 348 -21.59 -34.79 -27.80
N LEU A 349 -21.86 -33.70 -27.07
CA LEU A 349 -21.76 -33.63 -25.60
C LEU A 349 -22.99 -34.22 -24.85
N VAL A 350 -23.89 -34.90 -25.56
CA VAL A 350 -25.09 -35.54 -24.99
C VAL A 350 -25.16 -37.01 -25.42
N ASP A 351 -24.27 -37.86 -24.93
CA ASP A 351 -24.64 -39.27 -24.63
C ASP A 351 -23.56 -39.99 -23.78
N PRO A 352 -23.94 -40.81 -22.78
CA PRO A 352 -22.99 -41.53 -21.95
C PRO A 352 -22.90 -43.02 -22.34
N SER A 353 -21.72 -43.52 -22.70
CA SER A 353 -21.30 -44.91 -22.36
C SER A 353 -19.85 -45.25 -22.74
N PRO A 354 -19.22 -46.24 -22.07
CA PRO A 354 -17.76 -46.40 -22.02
C PRO A 354 -17.26 -47.61 -22.84
N ASN A 355 -16.06 -47.52 -23.44
CA ASN A 355 -15.06 -48.61 -23.46
C ASN A 355 -13.84 -48.36 -24.38
N SER A 356 -12.73 -49.00 -23.98
CA SER A 356 -11.48 -49.35 -24.68
C SER A 356 -10.37 -48.28 -24.70
N PHE A 357 -9.22 -48.43 -24.02
CA PHE A 357 -8.10 -49.42 -23.96
C PHE A 357 -6.88 -49.06 -24.84
N ALA A 358 -5.72 -49.10 -24.18
CA ALA A 358 -4.36 -49.41 -24.68
C ALA A 358 -3.47 -48.31 -25.32
N GLY A 359 -2.52 -47.81 -24.51
CA GLY A 359 -1.07 -48.06 -24.65
C GLY A 359 -0.24 -47.30 -25.69
N ALA A 360 0.73 -46.48 -25.23
CA ALA A 360 2.19 -46.61 -25.48
C ALA A 360 2.97 -45.29 -25.20
N LEU A 361 4.09 -45.42 -24.49
CA LEU A 361 5.28 -44.54 -24.42
C LEU A 361 6.38 -45.13 -25.34
N PRO A 362 7.58 -44.54 -25.59
CA PRO A 362 8.20 -43.31 -25.03
C PRO A 362 9.03 -42.43 -26.03
N SER A 363 9.74 -41.44 -25.47
CA SER A 363 11.08 -40.89 -25.84
C SER A 363 11.13 -39.66 -26.75
N ASP A 364 12.07 -38.71 -26.66
CA ASP A 364 13.01 -38.18 -25.65
C ASP A 364 13.73 -36.99 -26.32
N ASN A 365 14.27 -36.06 -25.52
CA ASN A 365 15.31 -35.06 -25.80
C ASN A 365 15.01 -33.73 -26.54
N GLY A 366 15.46 -32.64 -25.90
CA GLY A 366 16.18 -31.57 -26.61
C GLY A 366 16.03 -30.16 -26.05
N ASP A 367 16.82 -29.83 -25.03
CA ASP A 367 16.95 -28.52 -24.39
C ASP A 367 17.29 -27.34 -25.34
N ALA A 368 16.82 -26.14 -24.98
CA ALA A 368 17.55 -24.90 -25.24
C ALA A 368 17.27 -23.87 -24.13
N ASN A 369 18.30 -23.66 -23.33
CA ASN A 369 18.41 -22.84 -22.14
C ASN A 369 18.62 -21.36 -22.51
N SER A 370 17.82 -20.45 -21.97
CA SER A 370 18.16 -19.01 -21.89
C SER A 370 17.90 -18.52 -20.47
N THR A 371 18.95 -18.57 -19.66
CA THR A 371 19.03 -18.11 -18.28
C THR A 371 18.99 -16.58 -18.18
N ILE A 372 17.81 -16.05 -17.86
CA ILE A 372 17.62 -14.77 -17.19
C ILE A 372 17.53 -15.10 -15.69
N PRO A 373 18.21 -14.39 -14.76
CA PRO A 373 18.19 -14.76 -13.34
C PRO A 373 16.74 -14.72 -12.82
N PRO A 374 16.31 -15.70 -12.00
CA PRO A 374 14.95 -15.72 -11.51
C PRO A 374 14.76 -14.54 -10.56
N ASN A 375 13.71 -13.76 -10.80
CA ASN A 375 13.23 -12.79 -9.84
C ASN A 375 12.60 -13.58 -8.70
N ASP A 376 13.35 -13.80 -7.60
CA ASP A 376 12.92 -14.61 -6.43
C ASP A 376 11.57 -14.16 -5.83
N SER A 377 11.15 -12.91 -6.10
CA SER A 377 9.87 -12.35 -5.65
C SER A 377 8.63 -13.03 -6.24
N LEU A 378 8.74 -13.71 -7.39
CA LEU A 378 7.63 -14.41 -8.05
C LEU A 378 7.68 -15.94 -7.87
N ALA A 379 8.68 -16.47 -7.16
CA ALA A 379 8.85 -17.91 -6.96
C ALA A 379 7.63 -18.57 -6.27
N TRP A 380 6.87 -17.81 -5.48
CA TRP A 380 5.66 -18.28 -4.81
C TRP A 380 4.53 -18.67 -5.78
N LEU A 381 4.51 -18.13 -7.00
CA LEU A 381 3.52 -18.47 -8.02
C LEU A 381 3.61 -19.96 -8.39
N HIS A 382 4.82 -20.55 -8.39
CA HIS A 382 5.03 -21.97 -8.69
C HIS A 382 4.55 -22.90 -7.57
N THR A 383 4.53 -22.43 -6.32
CA THR A 383 3.99 -23.19 -5.18
C THR A 383 2.48 -23.02 -5.02
N ALA A 384 1.93 -21.92 -5.52
CA ALA A 384 0.51 -21.59 -5.41
C ALA A 384 -0.34 -22.14 -6.58
N ARG A 385 0.30 -22.41 -7.71
CA ARG A 385 -0.24 -23.11 -8.88
C ARG A 385 -0.16 -24.61 -8.68
#